data_AF-A0A417YLP5-F1
#
_entry.id   AF-A0A417YLP5-F1
#
_cell.length_a   1.000
_cell.length_b   1.000
_cell.length_c   1.000
_cell.angle_alpha   90.00
_cell.angle_beta   90.00
_cell.angle_gamma   90.00
#
_symmetry.space_group_name_H-M   'P 1'
#
loop_
_entity.id
_entity.type
_entity.pdbx_description
1 polymer ?
#
loop_
_entity_poly.entity_id
_entity_poly.type
_entity_poly.pdbx_seq_one_letter_code
_entity_poly.pdbx_strand_id
1 'polypeptide(L)'
;MKFTFNTDLHKQIKIIVYLFLFTLAVAIFLSGGLSVLERFSVDQQLTLGLLVFAVYLWIAAPIPTGASSFLILALMLLLNLVDTVEEALAGFLSPAIYFILLLSIISHVLVKVGLDQVVSRFLIRCSRGGIRFIIIGLPLFVLISPIILPSAVARFKILFPLIQNMNYLYGFAEKSIFKKYSLYIIGMLNQNVTTVIFTGGGFPILASQLIRDYNIADLGWVEWFIMIAPPLWLGSIFMVLFVWYYLKITMPDEKITAFLNKEKDINEERGEVFSTKFWFVLVSFFLMIIVWIVTDQEKVPLLLPPMLLVAFYFTLFQK
;
A
#
# COMPACT_ATOMS: atom_id res chain seq x y z
N MET A 1 36.09 1.18 21.59
CA MET A 1 36.04 1.58 20.17
C MET A 1 35.48 0.41 19.37
N LYS A 2 34.17 0.35 19.15
CA LYS A 2 33.52 -0.75 18.41
C LYS A 2 33.68 -0.47 16.91
N PHE A 3 34.34 -1.38 16.21
CA PHE A 3 34.53 -1.34 14.76
C PHE A 3 33.19 -1.31 14.01
N THR A 4 32.88 -0.17 13.40
CA THR A 4 31.81 0.04 12.42
C THR A 4 32.29 -0.36 11.03
N PHE A 5 32.64 -1.64 10.82
CA PHE A 5 33.18 -2.12 9.53
C PHE A 5 32.28 -3.13 8.80
N ASN A 6 31.10 -3.49 9.35
CA ASN A 6 30.34 -4.65 8.86
C ASN A 6 29.02 -4.33 8.14
N THR A 7 28.58 -3.07 8.13
CA THR A 7 27.32 -2.68 7.46
C THR A 7 27.50 -2.40 5.97
N ASP A 8 28.65 -1.87 5.55
CA ASP A 8 28.89 -1.52 4.14
C ASP A 8 29.26 -2.73 3.28
N LEU A 9 30.04 -3.66 3.81
CA LEU A 9 30.41 -4.89 3.10
C LEU A 9 29.18 -5.76 2.80
N HIS A 10 28.27 -5.88 3.77
CA HIS A 10 27.06 -6.68 3.59
C HIS A 10 26.09 -6.05 2.57
N LYS A 11 26.09 -4.71 2.46
CA LYS A 11 25.33 -3.95 1.48
C LYS A 11 25.95 -4.07 0.08
N GLN A 12 27.28 -3.99 -0.02
CA GLN A 12 28.01 -4.19 -1.27
C GLN A 12 27.85 -5.62 -1.81
N ILE A 13 27.94 -6.64 -0.95
CA ILE A 13 27.71 -8.04 -1.32
C ILE A 13 26.29 -8.23 -1.85
N LYS A 14 25.27 -7.63 -1.22
CA LYS A 14 23.89 -7.71 -1.73
C LYS A 14 23.75 -7.06 -3.10
N ILE A 15 24.34 -5.89 -3.32
CA ILE A 15 24.32 -5.20 -4.62
C ILE A 15 25.00 -6.07 -5.69
N ILE A 16 26.14 -6.68 -5.39
CA ILE A 16 26.86 -7.59 -6.29
C ILE A 16 26.02 -8.84 -6.60
N VAL A 17 25.34 -9.41 -5.60
CA VAL A 17 24.45 -10.56 -5.78
C VAL A 17 23.23 -10.18 -6.63
N TYR A 18 22.64 -9.00 -6.44
CA TYR A 18 21.54 -8.52 -7.28
C TYR A 18 21.98 -8.24 -8.72
N LEU A 19 23.15 -7.64 -8.90
CA LEU A 19 23.79 -7.46 -10.21
C LEU A 19 24.05 -8.79 -10.91
N PHE A 20 24.58 -9.77 -10.17
CA PHE A 20 24.86 -11.11 -10.68
C PHE A 20 23.58 -11.87 -11.04
N LEU A 21 22.57 -11.85 -10.17
CA LEU A 21 21.28 -12.49 -10.44
C LEU A 21 20.53 -11.81 -11.58
N PHE A 22 20.63 -10.49 -11.71
CA PHE A 22 20.06 -9.74 -12.82
C PHE A 22 20.77 -10.05 -14.14
N THR A 23 22.10 -9.99 -14.17
CA THR A 23 22.87 -10.36 -15.37
C THR A 23 22.66 -11.82 -15.75
N LEU A 24 22.51 -12.72 -14.79
CA LEU A 24 22.13 -14.12 -15.02
C LEU A 24 20.70 -14.24 -15.55
N ALA A 25 19.73 -13.49 -15.02
CA ALA A 25 18.36 -13.50 -15.51
C ALA A 25 18.24 -12.90 -16.93
N VAL A 26 18.97 -11.83 -17.21
CA VAL A 26 19.10 -11.23 -18.55
C VAL A 26 19.81 -12.20 -19.49
N ALA A 27 20.88 -12.85 -19.06
CA ALA A 27 21.59 -13.84 -19.86
C ALA A 27 20.72 -15.06 -20.16
N ILE A 28 19.91 -15.55 -19.21
CA ILE A 28 18.96 -16.65 -19.40
C ILE A 28 17.80 -16.24 -20.30
N PHE A 29 17.28 -15.01 -20.12
CA PHE A 29 16.23 -14.44 -20.99
C PHE A 29 16.73 -14.28 -22.43
N LEU A 30 17.98 -13.85 -22.61
CA LEU A 30 18.60 -13.75 -23.93
C LEU A 30 18.94 -15.14 -24.49
N SER A 31 19.50 -16.06 -23.70
CA SER A 31 19.97 -17.38 -24.19
C SER A 31 18.84 -18.36 -24.49
N GLY A 32 17.74 -18.33 -23.74
CA GLY A 32 16.55 -19.16 -23.98
C GLY A 32 15.45 -18.45 -24.76
N GLY A 33 15.42 -17.11 -24.73
CA GLY A 33 14.42 -16.28 -25.39
C GLY A 33 14.84 -15.73 -26.75
N LEU A 34 16.06 -15.96 -27.24
CA LEU A 34 16.46 -15.58 -28.61
C LEU A 34 15.44 -16.04 -29.67
N SER A 35 14.87 -17.24 -29.54
CA SER A 35 13.81 -17.76 -30.43
C SER A 35 12.41 -17.16 -30.21
N VAL A 36 12.13 -16.59 -29.04
CA VAL A 36 10.88 -15.90 -28.72
C VAL A 36 10.95 -14.43 -29.13
N LEU A 37 12.12 -13.81 -28.94
CA LEU A 37 12.42 -12.44 -29.33
C LEU A 37 12.39 -12.27 -30.85
N GLU A 38 12.80 -13.29 -31.62
CA GLU A 38 12.65 -13.32 -33.08
C GLU A 38 11.21 -13.07 -33.57
N ARG A 39 10.19 -13.28 -32.72
CA ARG A 39 8.78 -13.01 -33.06
C ARG A 39 8.38 -11.54 -32.90
N PHE A 40 9.22 -10.72 -32.27
CA PHE A 40 8.96 -9.31 -31.99
C PHE A 40 9.75 -8.42 -32.95
N SER A 41 9.21 -7.24 -33.27
CA SER A 41 9.95 -6.22 -33.99
C SER A 41 11.15 -5.71 -33.17
N VAL A 42 12.11 -5.07 -33.84
CA VAL A 42 13.29 -4.48 -33.17
C VAL A 42 12.85 -3.50 -32.07
N ASP A 43 11.87 -2.65 -32.35
CA ASP A 43 11.36 -1.67 -31.38
C ASP A 43 10.72 -2.34 -30.17
N GLN A 44 9.98 -3.44 -30.38
CA GLN A 44 9.39 -4.23 -29.30
C GLN A 44 10.47 -4.90 -28.43
N GLN A 45 11.53 -5.43 -29.04
CA GLN A 45 12.66 -6.02 -28.31
C GLN A 45 13.39 -4.95 -27.47
N LEU A 46 13.65 -3.77 -28.05
CA LEU A 46 14.27 -2.65 -27.35
C LEU A 46 13.39 -2.13 -26.21
N THR A 47 12.08 -2.04 -26.43
CA THR A 47 11.11 -1.65 -25.39
C THR A 47 11.12 -2.66 -24.23
N LEU A 48 11.12 -3.96 -24.52
CA LEU A 48 11.23 -5.00 -23.50
C LEU A 48 12.57 -4.94 -22.76
N GLY A 49 13.67 -4.73 -23.48
CA GLY A 49 14.99 -4.54 -22.89
C GLY A 49 15.03 -3.35 -21.94
N LEU A 50 14.42 -2.23 -22.35
CA LEU A 50 14.33 -1.03 -21.54
C LEU A 50 13.44 -1.25 -20.30
N LEU A 51 12.34 -2.00 -20.41
CA LEU A 51 11.52 -2.41 -19.27
C LEU A 51 12.31 -3.25 -18.26
N VAL A 52 13.07 -4.24 -18.74
CA VAL A 52 13.93 -5.08 -17.88
C VAL A 52 15.00 -4.24 -17.19
N PHE A 53 15.58 -3.27 -17.90
CA PHE A 53 16.53 -2.32 -17.34
C PHE A 53 15.89 -1.39 -16.29
N ALA A 54 14.68 -0.89 -16.53
CA ALA A 54 13.93 -0.08 -15.56
C ALA A 54 13.64 -0.85 -14.26
N VAL A 55 13.17 -2.09 -14.39
CA VAL A 55 12.92 -2.99 -13.24
C VAL A 55 14.20 -3.21 -12.44
N TYR A 56 15.34 -3.41 -13.12
CA TYR A 56 16.63 -3.51 -12.44
C TYR A 56 17.01 -2.25 -11.69
N LEU A 57 16.90 -1.07 -12.30
CA LEU A 57 17.20 0.19 -11.63
C LEU A 57 16.34 0.39 -10.38
N TRP A 58 15.07 -0.02 -10.42
CA TRP A 58 14.17 0.09 -9.26
C TRP A 58 14.41 -0.96 -8.18
N ILE A 59 14.84 -2.18 -8.53
CA ILE A 59 15.14 -3.24 -7.56
C ILE A 59 16.52 -3.02 -6.92
N ALA A 60 17.56 -2.81 -7.74
CA ALA A 60 18.92 -2.62 -7.26
C ALA A 60 19.14 -1.23 -6.64
N ALA A 61 18.30 -0.26 -7.01
CA ALA A 61 18.34 1.13 -6.54
C ALA A 61 19.75 1.76 -6.55
N PRO A 62 20.54 1.65 -7.66
CA PRO A 62 21.90 2.22 -7.71
C PRO A 62 21.88 3.75 -7.75
N ILE A 63 20.76 4.34 -8.19
CA ILE A 63 20.48 5.77 -8.23
C ILE A 63 19.06 6.03 -7.70
N PRO A 64 18.72 7.26 -7.27
CA PRO A 64 17.38 7.60 -6.79
C PRO A 64 16.28 7.30 -7.83
N THR A 65 15.12 6.83 -7.38
CA THR A 65 14.00 6.41 -8.25
C THR A 65 13.61 7.47 -9.27
N GLY A 66 13.51 8.74 -8.86
CA GLY A 66 13.19 9.84 -9.77
C GLY A 66 14.23 10.02 -10.89
N ALA A 67 15.52 9.94 -10.55
CA ALA A 67 16.60 10.03 -11.53
C ALA A 67 16.60 8.84 -12.49
N SER A 68 16.38 7.62 -11.98
CA SER A 68 16.23 6.44 -12.85
C SER A 68 15.02 6.56 -13.78
N SER A 69 13.89 7.11 -13.33
CA SER A 69 12.72 7.29 -14.20
C SER A 69 13.00 8.27 -15.32
N PHE A 70 13.66 9.41 -15.05
CA PHE A 70 14.07 10.34 -16.10
C PHE A 70 15.10 9.75 -17.06
N LEU A 71 16.01 8.90 -16.56
CA LEU A 71 16.94 8.17 -17.41
C LEU A 71 16.20 7.24 -18.37
N ILE A 72 15.19 6.49 -17.89
CA ILE A 72 14.38 5.63 -18.76
C ILE A 72 13.66 6.44 -19.84
N LEU A 73 13.07 7.58 -19.48
CA LEU A 73 12.43 8.49 -20.46
C LEU A 73 13.41 9.02 -21.50
N ALA A 74 14.62 9.42 -21.08
CA ALA A 74 15.67 9.85 -21.99
C ALA A 74 16.11 8.70 -22.93
N LEU A 75 16.22 7.47 -22.41
CA LEU A 75 16.56 6.30 -23.22
C LEU A 75 15.46 5.95 -24.22
N MET A 76 14.17 6.12 -23.89
CA MET A 76 13.07 5.93 -24.86
C MET A 76 13.26 6.84 -26.08
N LEU A 77 13.61 8.11 -25.85
CA LEU A 77 13.86 9.08 -26.92
C LEU A 77 15.14 8.77 -27.69
N LEU A 78 16.25 8.46 -26.99
CA LEU A 78 17.54 8.15 -27.62
C LEU A 78 17.51 6.88 -28.47
N LEU A 79 16.66 5.91 -28.09
CA LEU A 79 16.44 4.68 -28.83
C LEU A 79 15.36 4.81 -29.93
N ASN A 80 14.78 6.00 -30.11
CA ASN A 80 13.66 6.28 -31.02
C ASN A 80 12.46 5.33 -30.82
N LEU A 81 12.15 5.01 -29.56
CA LEU A 81 10.98 4.17 -29.21
C LEU A 81 9.67 4.96 -29.16
N VAL A 82 9.77 6.28 -29.23
CA VAL A 82 8.67 7.23 -29.32
C VAL A 82 9.10 8.37 -30.25
N ASP A 83 8.14 8.97 -30.95
CA ASP A 83 8.42 9.98 -31.97
C ASP A 83 8.62 11.36 -31.36
N THR A 84 8.04 11.61 -30.18
CA THR A 84 8.01 12.92 -29.54
C THR A 84 8.29 12.87 -28.04
N VAL A 85 8.69 14.01 -27.47
CA VAL A 85 8.88 14.16 -26.02
C VAL A 85 7.53 14.05 -25.31
N GLU A 86 6.46 14.53 -25.94
CA GLU A 86 5.09 14.45 -25.46
C GLU A 86 4.65 12.99 -25.28
N GLU A 87 4.98 12.11 -26.24
CA GLU A 87 4.73 10.67 -26.12
C GLU A 87 5.55 10.02 -25.01
N ALA A 88 6.83 10.38 -24.86
CA ALA A 88 7.65 9.91 -23.74
C ALA A 88 7.01 10.30 -22.39
N LEU A 89 6.46 11.51 -22.29
CA LEU A 89 5.86 12.06 -21.07
C LEU A 89 4.36 11.74 -20.92
N ALA A 90 3.76 10.97 -21.84
CA ALA A 90 2.32 10.69 -21.83
C ALA A 90 1.85 10.06 -20.50
N GLY A 91 2.72 9.29 -19.84
CA GLY A 91 2.46 8.75 -18.50
C GLY A 91 2.10 9.82 -17.46
N PHE A 92 2.68 11.02 -17.51
CA PHE A 92 2.37 12.13 -16.60
C PHE A 92 0.98 12.75 -16.82
N LEU A 93 0.35 12.45 -17.95
CA LEU A 93 -1.02 12.89 -18.26
C LEU A 93 -2.07 11.89 -17.76
N SER A 94 -1.65 10.74 -17.19
CA SER A 94 -2.54 9.72 -16.64
C SER A 94 -3.41 10.28 -15.51
N PRO A 95 -4.75 10.18 -15.61
CA PRO A 95 -5.67 10.56 -14.52
C PRO A 95 -5.38 9.84 -13.20
N ALA A 96 -4.93 8.58 -13.25
CA ALA A 96 -4.59 7.80 -12.05
C ALA A 96 -3.47 8.44 -11.22
N ILE A 97 -2.47 9.08 -11.85
CA ILE A 97 -1.39 9.76 -11.11
C ILE A 97 -1.94 10.94 -10.30
N TYR A 98 -2.77 11.77 -10.92
CA TYR A 98 -3.41 12.90 -10.23
C TYR A 98 -4.38 12.41 -9.15
N PHE A 99 -5.06 11.29 -9.38
CA PHE A 99 -5.92 10.67 -8.38
C PHE A 99 -5.12 10.28 -7.13
N ILE A 100 -3.98 9.60 -7.30
CA ILE A 100 -3.07 9.23 -6.20
C ILE A 100 -2.59 10.47 -5.44
N LEU A 101 -2.25 11.54 -6.15
CA LEU A 101 -1.80 12.79 -5.56
C LEU A 101 -2.90 13.41 -4.69
N LEU A 102 -4.10 13.60 -5.22
CA LEU A 102 -5.22 14.22 -4.49
C LEU A 102 -5.63 13.38 -3.28
N LEU A 103 -5.70 12.06 -3.45
CA LEU A 103 -6.05 11.14 -2.36
C LEU A 103 -5.00 11.14 -1.24
N SER A 104 -3.72 11.35 -1.59
CA SER A 104 -2.64 11.53 -0.61
C SER A 104 -2.84 12.81 0.21
N ILE A 105 -3.25 13.91 -0.43
CA ILE A 105 -3.59 15.17 0.26
C ILE A 105 -4.81 14.96 1.18
N ILE A 106 -5.88 14.34 0.69
CA ILE A 106 -7.08 14.02 1.49
C ILE A 106 -6.72 13.14 2.69
N SER A 107 -5.91 12.09 2.48
CA SER A 107 -5.42 11.22 3.55
C SER A 107 -4.63 12.00 4.62
N HIS A 108 -3.81 12.97 4.20
CA HIS A 108 -3.10 13.84 5.13
C HIS A 108 -4.06 14.73 5.95
N VAL A 109 -5.11 15.27 5.32
CA VAL A 109 -6.14 16.07 6.01
C VAL A 109 -6.92 15.21 7.01
N LEU A 110 -7.28 13.97 6.66
CA LEU A 110 -7.97 13.04 7.56
C LEU A 110 -7.14 12.76 8.83
N VAL A 111 -5.83 12.55 8.68
CA VAL A 111 -4.91 12.41 9.82
C VAL A 111 -4.81 13.72 10.60
N LYS A 112 -4.72 14.87 9.92
CA LYS A 112 -4.63 16.19 10.57
C LYS A 112 -5.83 16.52 11.45
N VAL A 113 -7.03 16.06 11.11
CA VAL A 113 -8.24 16.26 11.94
C VAL A 113 -8.41 15.24 13.07
N GLY A 114 -7.54 14.24 13.19
CA GLY A 114 -7.58 13.26 14.28
C GLY A 114 -8.30 11.95 13.94
N LEU A 115 -8.52 11.62 12.67
CA LEU A 115 -9.14 10.33 12.31
C LEU A 115 -8.28 9.14 12.76
N ASP A 116 -6.96 9.31 12.76
CA ASP A 116 -6.00 8.38 13.33
C ASP A 116 -6.23 8.09 14.81
N GLN A 117 -6.53 9.13 15.60
CA GLN A 117 -6.81 9.01 17.03
C GLN A 117 -8.12 8.27 17.27
N VAL A 118 -9.14 8.49 16.43
CA VAL A 118 -10.41 7.74 16.47
C VAL A 118 -10.19 6.26 16.22
N VAL A 119 -9.45 5.92 15.15
CA VAL A 119 -9.13 4.52 14.81
C VAL A 119 -8.30 3.87 15.91
N SER A 120 -7.29 4.57 16.42
CA SER A 120 -6.43 4.07 17.50
C SER A 120 -7.25 3.75 18.75
N ARG A 121 -8.11 4.66 19.18
CA ARG A 121 -9.00 4.45 20.33
C ARG A 121 -10.01 3.33 20.12
N PHE A 122 -10.58 3.22 18.92
CA PHE A 122 -11.48 2.11 18.60
C PHE A 122 -10.77 0.77 18.81
N LEU A 123 -9.54 0.64 18.30
CA LEU A 123 -8.76 -0.58 18.48
C LEU A 123 -8.33 -0.80 19.94
N ILE A 124 -7.95 0.24 20.67
CA ILE A 124 -7.66 0.15 22.12
C ILE A 124 -8.91 -0.33 22.89
N ARG A 125 -10.09 0.20 22.57
CA ARG A 125 -11.36 -0.25 23.18
C ARG A 125 -11.63 -1.71 22.87
N CYS A 126 -11.44 -2.15 21.63
CA CYS A 126 -11.54 -3.57 21.27
C CYS A 126 -10.50 -4.43 22.03
N SER A 127 -9.32 -3.88 22.31
CA SER A 127 -8.27 -4.56 23.08
C SER A 127 -8.59 -4.81 24.54
N ARG A 128 -9.58 -4.11 25.10
CA ARG A 128 -10.03 -4.30 26.48
C ARG A 128 -10.62 -5.68 26.73
N GLY A 129 -11.15 -6.35 25.70
CA GLY A 129 -11.53 -7.77 25.80
C GLY A 129 -10.33 -8.72 25.95
N GLY A 130 -9.10 -8.18 25.93
CA GLY A 130 -7.86 -8.94 25.99
C GLY A 130 -7.16 -9.03 24.64
N ILE A 131 -5.90 -9.48 24.67
CA ILE A 131 -5.03 -9.57 23.49
C ILE A 131 -5.61 -10.49 22.39
N ARG A 132 -6.47 -11.46 22.73
CA ARG A 132 -7.21 -12.30 21.77
C ARG A 132 -8.05 -11.47 20.80
N PHE A 133 -8.73 -10.44 21.30
CA PHE A 133 -9.56 -9.58 20.47
C PHE A 133 -8.73 -8.78 19.48
N ILE A 134 -7.47 -8.49 19.78
CA ILE A 134 -6.58 -7.79 18.84
C ILE A 134 -6.02 -8.76 17.81
N ILE A 135 -5.65 -9.98 18.22
CA ILE A 135 -5.16 -11.01 17.29
C ILE A 135 -6.19 -11.31 16.19
N ILE A 136 -7.49 -11.31 16.55
CA ILE A 136 -8.59 -11.55 15.61
C ILE A 136 -9.06 -10.24 14.96
N GLY A 137 -9.24 -9.18 15.76
CA GLY A 137 -9.83 -7.91 15.33
C GLY A 137 -8.92 -7.08 14.43
N LEU A 138 -7.59 -7.13 14.61
CA LEU A 138 -6.65 -6.37 13.79
C LEU A 138 -6.69 -6.80 12.31
N PRO A 139 -6.60 -8.09 11.94
CA PRO A 139 -6.80 -8.53 10.57
C PRO A 139 -8.15 -8.10 9.99
N LEU A 140 -9.25 -8.28 10.73
CA LEU A 140 -10.59 -7.91 10.27
C LEU A 140 -10.72 -6.41 10.03
N PHE A 141 -10.15 -5.59 10.92
CA PHE A 141 -10.07 -4.15 10.75
C PHE A 141 -9.27 -3.80 9.48
N VAL A 142 -8.10 -4.41 9.31
CA VAL A 142 -7.24 -4.16 8.14
C VAL A 142 -7.95 -4.52 6.84
N LEU A 143 -8.71 -5.61 6.78
CA LEU A 143 -9.44 -6.06 5.57
C LEU A 143 -10.47 -5.04 5.06
N ILE A 144 -11.11 -4.29 5.96
CA ILE A 144 -12.19 -3.35 5.65
C ILE A 144 -11.66 -1.90 5.59
N SER A 145 -10.58 -1.61 6.30
CA SER A 145 -10.02 -0.26 6.44
C SER A 145 -9.68 0.50 5.15
N PRO A 146 -9.37 -0.10 3.97
CA PRO A 146 -9.15 0.66 2.74
C PRO A 146 -10.33 1.56 2.36
N ILE A 147 -11.56 1.15 2.70
CA ILE A 147 -12.78 1.91 2.41
C ILE A 147 -12.85 3.20 3.24
N ILE A 148 -12.28 3.17 4.45
CA ILE A 148 -12.33 4.28 5.41
C ILE A 148 -11.06 5.14 5.33
N LEU A 149 -9.91 4.49 5.18
CA LEU A 149 -8.59 5.10 5.15
C LEU A 149 -7.82 4.57 3.94
N PRO A 150 -7.94 5.22 2.76
CA PRO A 150 -7.45 4.72 1.48
C PRO A 150 -5.95 4.97 1.30
N SER A 151 -5.18 4.83 2.39
CA SER A 151 -3.73 4.95 2.42
C SER A 151 -3.16 3.88 3.34
N ALA A 152 -2.48 2.89 2.76
CA ALA A 152 -1.76 1.87 3.52
C ALA A 152 -0.68 2.49 4.43
N VAL A 153 0.02 3.52 3.96
CA VAL A 153 1.05 4.23 4.73
C VAL A 153 0.45 4.92 5.95
N ALA A 154 -0.68 5.62 5.78
CA ALA A 154 -1.38 6.24 6.90
C ALA A 154 -1.81 5.17 7.92
N ARG A 155 -2.47 4.10 7.47
CA ARG A 155 -2.87 2.98 8.33
C ARG A 155 -1.67 2.38 9.08
N PHE A 156 -0.55 2.16 8.42
CA PHE A 156 0.67 1.66 9.07
C PHE A 156 1.15 2.59 10.18
N LYS A 157 1.25 3.90 9.90
CA LYS A 157 1.71 4.91 10.88
C LYS A 157 0.83 4.98 12.13
N ILE A 158 -0.47 4.73 11.97
CA ILE A 158 -1.45 4.72 13.06
C ILE A 158 -1.32 3.43 13.89
N LEU A 159 -1.29 2.29 13.20
CA LEU A 159 -1.33 0.98 13.84
C LEU A 159 0.01 0.59 14.47
N PHE A 160 1.14 1.04 13.91
CA PHE A 160 2.46 0.62 14.39
C PHE A 160 2.72 1.03 15.85
N PRO A 161 2.56 2.30 16.27
CA PRO A 161 2.73 2.70 17.67
C PRO A 161 1.76 1.97 18.61
N LEU A 162 0.52 1.72 18.17
CA LEU A 162 -0.46 0.95 18.93
C LEU A 162 0.06 -0.46 19.23
N ILE A 163 0.56 -1.17 18.21
CA ILE A 163 1.14 -2.51 18.38
C ILE A 163 2.37 -2.48 19.29
N GLN A 164 3.23 -1.46 19.20
CA GLN A 164 4.37 -1.32 20.13
C GLN A 164 3.91 -1.14 21.58
N ASN A 165 2.95 -0.23 21.81
CA ASN A 165 2.41 0.05 23.14
C ASN A 165 1.76 -1.20 23.73
N MET A 166 0.98 -1.92 22.93
CA MET A 166 0.38 -3.19 23.35
C MET A 166 1.42 -4.25 23.69
N ASN A 167 2.47 -4.39 22.87
CA ASN A 167 3.54 -5.35 23.15
C ASN A 167 4.19 -5.06 24.51
N TYR A 168 4.44 -3.78 24.80
CA TYR A 168 4.96 -3.32 26.08
C TYR A 168 3.99 -3.56 27.25
N LEU A 169 2.72 -3.14 27.11
CA LEU A 169 1.70 -3.24 28.17
C LEU A 169 1.46 -4.69 28.61
N TYR A 170 1.48 -5.64 27.68
CA TYR A 170 1.32 -7.07 27.96
C TYR A 170 2.62 -7.74 28.41
N GLY A 171 3.76 -7.04 28.38
CA GLY A 171 5.05 -7.55 28.82
C GLY A 171 5.66 -8.59 27.87
N PHE A 172 5.32 -8.50 26.58
CA PHE A 172 5.85 -9.40 25.57
C PHE A 172 7.31 -9.08 25.22
N ALA A 173 8.06 -10.09 24.82
CA ALA A 173 9.41 -9.89 24.30
C ALA A 173 9.39 -9.03 23.02
N GLU A 174 10.50 -8.36 22.72
CA GLU A 174 10.67 -7.55 21.50
C GLU A 174 10.40 -8.32 20.20
N LYS A 175 10.64 -9.63 20.21
CA LYS A 175 10.46 -10.54 19.06
C LYS A 175 9.29 -11.50 19.24
N SER A 176 8.28 -11.12 20.03
CA SER A 176 7.10 -11.96 20.31
C SER A 176 6.33 -12.37 19.06
N ILE A 177 5.62 -13.50 19.15
CA ILE A 177 4.66 -13.95 18.13
C ILE A 177 3.60 -12.89 17.89
N PHE A 178 3.09 -12.25 18.95
CA PHE A 178 2.13 -11.15 18.83
C PHE A 178 2.67 -10.02 17.95
N LYS A 179 3.86 -9.48 18.28
CA LYS A 179 4.45 -8.38 17.53
C LYS A 179 4.79 -8.78 16.10
N LYS A 180 5.37 -9.97 15.87
CA LYS A 180 5.67 -10.47 14.52
C LYS A 180 4.41 -10.63 13.67
N TYR A 181 3.37 -11.23 14.23
CA TYR A 181 2.08 -11.39 13.58
C TYR A 181 1.46 -10.03 13.27
N SER A 182 1.36 -9.14 14.24
CA SER A 182 0.81 -7.80 14.05
C SER A 182 1.61 -6.99 13.02
N LEU A 183 2.94 -7.12 12.98
CA LEU A 183 3.79 -6.49 11.96
C LEU A 183 3.53 -7.05 10.56
N TYR A 184 3.29 -8.35 10.42
CA TYR A 184 2.83 -8.94 9.15
C TYR A 184 1.48 -8.35 8.73
N ILE A 185 0.53 -8.24 9.66
CA ILE A 185 -0.80 -7.70 9.37
C ILE A 185 -0.73 -6.23 8.91
N ILE A 186 -0.06 -5.37 9.67
CA ILE A 186 -0.03 -3.93 9.35
C ILE A 186 0.94 -3.60 8.22
N GLY A 187 1.94 -4.45 7.98
CA GLY A 187 2.96 -4.24 6.93
C GLY A 187 2.57 -4.87 5.59
N MET A 188 2.32 -6.18 5.58
CA MET A 188 2.07 -6.94 4.34
C MET A 188 0.59 -7.00 3.99
N LEU A 189 -0.25 -7.48 4.91
CA LEU A 189 -1.69 -7.62 4.63
C LEU A 189 -2.32 -6.26 4.30
N ASN A 190 -2.02 -5.23 5.10
CA ASN A 190 -2.47 -3.85 4.91
C ASN A 190 -2.19 -3.28 3.51
N GLN A 191 -1.04 -3.63 2.92
CA GLN A 191 -0.70 -3.21 1.57
C GLN A 191 -1.52 -3.97 0.52
N ASN A 192 -1.68 -5.29 0.66
CA ASN A 192 -2.42 -6.10 -0.32
C ASN A 192 -3.90 -5.73 -0.37
N VAL A 193 -4.52 -5.48 0.79
CA VAL A 193 -5.96 -5.19 0.89
C VAL A 193 -6.34 -3.84 0.28
N THR A 194 -5.40 -2.94 -0.05
CA THR A 194 -5.75 -1.69 -0.76
C THR A 194 -6.49 -1.96 -2.07
N THR A 195 -6.27 -3.14 -2.67
CA THR A 195 -6.83 -3.56 -3.97
C THR A 195 -8.31 -3.89 -3.93
N VAL A 196 -8.89 -4.06 -2.73
CA VAL A 196 -10.33 -4.34 -2.52
C VAL A 196 -11.24 -3.31 -3.21
N ILE A 197 -10.78 -2.05 -3.29
CA ILE A 197 -11.42 -0.99 -4.05
C ILE A 197 -10.37 -0.33 -4.93
N PHE A 198 -10.70 0.04 -6.17
CA PHE A 198 -9.67 0.64 -7.02
C PHE A 198 -9.21 2.03 -6.50
N THR A 199 -10.02 2.68 -5.66
CA THR A 199 -9.69 3.94 -4.98
C THR A 199 -8.88 3.77 -3.69
N GLY A 200 -8.51 2.54 -3.31
CA GLY A 200 -7.87 2.24 -2.02
C GLY A 200 -6.36 2.40 -2.00
N GLY A 201 -5.72 2.62 -3.16
CA GLY A 201 -4.27 2.77 -3.28
C GLY A 201 -3.82 2.97 -4.73
N GLY A 202 -2.51 3.18 -4.93
CA GLY A 202 -1.96 3.52 -6.25
C GLY A 202 -1.95 2.38 -7.27
N PHE A 203 -1.64 1.15 -6.86
CA PHE A 203 -1.70 -0.01 -7.76
C PHE A 203 -3.11 -0.30 -8.28
N PRO A 204 -4.15 -0.38 -7.42
CA PRO A 204 -5.51 -0.64 -7.88
C PRO A 204 -6.03 0.36 -8.92
N ILE A 205 -5.79 1.67 -8.73
CA ILE A 205 -6.27 2.70 -9.67
C ILE A 205 -5.54 2.65 -11.01
N LEU A 206 -4.23 2.36 -10.99
CA LEU A 206 -3.46 2.16 -12.21
C LEU A 206 -3.95 0.91 -12.95
N ALA A 207 -4.22 -0.17 -12.22
CA ALA A 207 -4.76 -1.40 -12.80
C ALA A 207 -6.13 -1.17 -13.44
N SER A 208 -7.06 -0.47 -12.76
CA SER A 208 -8.37 -0.17 -13.34
C SER A 208 -8.25 0.73 -14.58
N GLN A 209 -7.32 1.70 -14.58
CA GLN A 209 -7.07 2.53 -15.75
C GLN A 209 -6.55 1.69 -16.92
N LEU A 210 -5.54 0.84 -16.70
CA LEU A 210 -4.98 -0.01 -17.75
C LEU A 210 -6.02 -0.97 -18.33
N ILE A 211 -6.84 -1.60 -17.49
CA ILE A 211 -7.90 -2.51 -17.95
C ILE A 211 -8.87 -1.79 -18.90
N ARG A 212 -9.20 -0.53 -18.61
CA ARG A 212 -10.03 0.31 -19.47
C ARG A 212 -9.30 0.77 -20.73
N ASP A 213 -8.08 1.27 -20.60
CA ASP A 213 -7.27 1.80 -21.71
C ASP A 213 -7.00 0.70 -22.78
N TYR A 214 -6.88 -0.56 -22.36
CA TYR A 214 -6.74 -1.73 -23.24
C TYR A 214 -8.08 -2.36 -23.67
N ASN A 215 -9.21 -1.72 -23.39
CA ASN A 215 -10.56 -2.21 -23.73
C ASN A 215 -10.86 -3.64 -23.22
N ILE A 216 -10.29 -4.03 -22.07
CA ILE A 216 -10.53 -5.34 -21.47
C ILE A 216 -11.88 -5.35 -20.75
N ALA A 217 -12.14 -4.33 -19.93
CA ALA A 217 -13.40 -4.11 -19.23
C ALA A 217 -13.50 -2.65 -18.76
N ASP A 218 -14.72 -2.17 -18.55
CA ASP A 218 -14.96 -0.91 -17.83
C ASP A 218 -15.72 -1.22 -16.54
N LEU A 219 -14.97 -1.30 -15.43
CA LEU A 219 -15.51 -1.76 -14.15
C LEU A 219 -15.92 -0.56 -13.29
N GLY A 220 -17.20 -0.51 -12.92
CA GLY A 220 -17.71 0.43 -11.93
C GLY A 220 -17.11 0.19 -10.54
N TRP A 221 -17.29 1.16 -9.63
CA TRP A 221 -16.76 1.06 -8.25
C TRP A 221 -17.27 -0.19 -7.51
N VAL A 222 -18.58 -0.44 -7.62
CA VAL A 222 -19.23 -1.59 -6.97
C VAL A 222 -18.83 -2.90 -7.65
N GLU A 223 -18.73 -2.92 -8.97
CA GLU A 223 -18.35 -4.11 -9.73
C GLU A 223 -16.93 -4.55 -9.40
N TRP A 224 -15.97 -3.61 -9.37
CA TRP A 224 -14.61 -3.88 -8.90
C TRP A 224 -14.61 -4.46 -7.49
N PHE A 225 -15.33 -3.83 -6.56
CA PHE A 225 -15.39 -4.27 -5.17
C PHE A 225 -15.94 -5.70 -5.07
N ILE A 226 -17.05 -6.01 -5.73
CA ILE A 226 -17.66 -7.35 -5.69
C ILE A 226 -16.76 -8.38 -6.38
N MET A 227 -16.03 -8.00 -7.44
CA MET A 227 -15.15 -8.91 -8.17
C MET A 227 -13.85 -9.21 -7.41
N ILE A 228 -13.25 -8.20 -6.77
CA ILE A 228 -11.91 -8.30 -6.16
C ILE A 228 -11.96 -8.59 -4.67
N ALA A 229 -12.90 -8.00 -3.92
CA ALA A 229 -12.93 -8.11 -2.46
C ALA A 229 -13.12 -9.55 -1.96
N PRO A 230 -14.10 -10.34 -2.46
CA PRO A 230 -14.32 -11.69 -1.94
C PRO A 230 -13.11 -12.63 -2.11
N PRO A 231 -12.51 -12.81 -3.30
CA PRO A 231 -11.35 -13.70 -3.43
C PRO A 231 -10.14 -13.18 -2.65
N LEU A 232 -9.92 -11.87 -2.59
CA LEU A 232 -8.81 -11.28 -1.84
C LEU A 232 -8.99 -11.48 -0.34
N TRP A 233 -10.20 -11.28 0.20
CA TRP A 233 -10.50 -11.52 1.60
C TRP A 233 -10.36 -12.99 1.97
N LEU A 234 -10.86 -13.92 1.14
CA LEU A 234 -10.69 -15.35 1.36
C LEU A 234 -9.20 -15.75 1.40
N GLY A 235 -8.43 -15.32 0.40
CA GLY A 235 -6.98 -15.56 0.35
C GLY A 235 -6.25 -14.92 1.53
N SER A 236 -6.67 -13.72 1.95
CA SER A 236 -6.12 -13.03 3.10
C SER A 236 -6.41 -13.74 4.41
N ILE A 237 -7.64 -14.22 4.62
CA ILE A 237 -8.01 -15.00 5.81
C ILE A 237 -7.17 -16.27 5.88
N PHE A 238 -7.02 -16.98 4.75
CA PHE A 238 -6.14 -18.14 4.67
C PHE A 238 -4.70 -17.81 5.06
N MET A 239 -4.14 -16.73 4.50
CA MET A 239 -2.77 -16.30 4.80
C MET A 239 -2.59 -15.87 6.26
N VAL A 240 -3.58 -15.19 6.84
CA VAL A 240 -3.57 -14.80 8.25
C VAL A 240 -3.52 -16.03 9.17
N LEU A 241 -4.36 -17.04 8.88
CA LEU A 241 -4.35 -18.31 9.61
C LEU A 241 -3.03 -19.07 9.44
N PHE A 242 -2.51 -19.11 8.21
CA PHE A 242 -1.22 -19.71 7.90
C PHE A 242 -0.08 -19.06 8.68
N VAL A 243 0.05 -17.72 8.64
CA VAL A 243 1.10 -16.99 9.35
C VAL A 243 0.99 -17.17 10.85
N TRP A 244 -0.22 -17.13 11.41
CA TRP A 244 -0.44 -17.38 12.83
C TRP A 244 0.02 -18.79 13.24
N TYR A 245 -0.33 -19.81 12.46
CA TYR A 245 0.07 -21.20 12.71
C TYR A 245 1.57 -21.41 12.53
N TYR A 246 2.15 -20.88 11.47
CA TYR A 246 3.59 -20.90 11.20
C TYR A 246 4.40 -20.30 12.36
N LEU A 247 3.98 -19.14 12.87
CA LEU A 247 4.65 -18.50 14.00
C LEU A 247 4.52 -19.33 15.28
N LYS A 248 3.37 -19.97 15.54
CA LYS A 248 3.21 -20.88 16.69
C LYS A 248 4.13 -22.09 16.63
N ILE A 249 4.30 -22.71 15.45
CA ILE A 249 5.19 -23.87 15.29
C ILE A 249 6.65 -23.45 15.46
N THR A 250 7.04 -22.32 14.86
CA THR A 250 8.44 -21.89 14.83
C THR A 250 8.90 -21.32 16.17
N MET A 251 7.97 -20.97 17.06
CA MET A 251 8.25 -20.36 18.36
C MET A 251 7.41 -20.99 19.50
N PRO A 252 7.59 -22.30 19.76
CA PRO A 252 6.73 -23.04 20.70
C PRO A 252 6.93 -22.65 22.17
N ASP A 253 8.10 -22.11 22.53
CA ASP A 253 8.47 -21.76 23.91
C ASP A 253 7.80 -20.47 24.42
N GLU A 254 7.17 -19.70 23.55
CA GLU A 254 6.47 -18.49 23.95
C GLU A 254 5.09 -18.86 24.52
N LYS A 255 4.92 -18.73 25.85
CA LYS A 255 3.67 -19.05 26.57
C LYS A 255 2.52 -18.08 26.27
N ILE A 256 2.08 -18.00 25.02
CA ILE A 256 0.98 -17.15 24.56
C ILE A 256 -0.26 -17.32 25.44
N THR A 257 -0.61 -18.56 25.80
CA THR A 257 -1.80 -18.92 26.59
C THR A 257 -1.88 -18.26 27.96
N ALA A 258 -0.74 -18.01 28.63
CA ALA A 258 -0.71 -17.34 29.93
C ALA A 258 -1.05 -15.83 29.80
N PHE A 259 -0.71 -15.21 28.68
CA PHE A 259 -0.97 -13.80 28.42
C PHE A 259 -2.34 -13.55 27.78
N LEU A 260 -2.86 -14.52 27.03
CA LEU A 260 -4.19 -14.43 26.41
C LEU A 260 -5.32 -14.26 27.42
N ASN A 261 -5.12 -14.72 28.66
CA ASN A 261 -6.10 -14.67 29.75
C ASN A 261 -5.86 -13.49 30.72
N LYS A 262 -4.83 -12.68 30.48
CA LYS A 262 -4.50 -11.54 31.35
C LYS A 262 -5.29 -10.33 30.88
N GLU A 263 -6.47 -10.12 31.47
CA GLU A 263 -7.17 -8.84 31.36
C GLU A 263 -6.36 -7.78 32.12
N LYS A 264 -6.07 -6.66 31.45
CA LYS A 264 -5.51 -5.48 32.08
C LYS A 264 -6.48 -4.33 31.83
N ASP A 265 -6.81 -3.63 32.90
CA ASP A 265 -7.62 -2.42 32.83
C ASP A 265 -6.83 -1.33 32.11
N ILE A 266 -7.18 -1.07 30.85
CA ILE A 266 -6.59 0.02 30.09
C ILE A 266 -7.39 1.26 30.47
N ASN A 267 -6.80 2.05 31.37
CA ASN A 267 -7.34 3.31 31.89
C ASN A 267 -8.06 4.13 30.80
N GLU A 268 -9.19 4.71 31.18
CA GLU A 268 -10.02 5.53 30.31
C GLU A 268 -9.24 6.73 29.75
N GLU A 269 -8.92 6.69 28.45
CA GLU A 269 -8.71 7.94 27.72
C GLU A 269 -10.05 8.65 27.60
N ARG A 270 -10.13 9.85 28.21
CA ARG A 270 -11.26 10.77 28.13
C ARG A 270 -11.77 10.88 26.69
N GLY A 271 -13.09 10.91 26.54
CA GLY A 271 -13.74 11.18 25.27
C GLY A 271 -13.24 12.51 24.69
N GLU A 272 -12.73 12.47 23.46
CA GLU A 272 -12.33 13.67 22.76
C GLU A 272 -13.56 14.42 22.26
N VAL A 273 -13.53 15.74 22.45
CA VAL A 273 -14.49 16.64 21.82
C VAL A 273 -14.05 16.82 20.37
N PHE A 274 -14.74 16.17 19.44
CA PHE A 274 -14.48 16.35 18.02
C PHE A 274 -14.74 17.81 17.62
N SER A 275 -13.74 18.45 17.02
CA SER A 275 -13.91 19.77 16.41
C SER A 275 -14.96 19.73 15.31
N THR A 276 -15.68 20.83 15.08
CA THR A 276 -16.58 20.97 13.92
C THR A 276 -15.86 20.68 12.60
N LYS A 277 -14.56 21.00 12.50
CA LYS A 277 -13.72 20.69 11.33
C LYS A 277 -13.58 19.18 11.08
N PHE A 278 -13.54 18.36 12.13
CA PHE A 278 -13.49 16.89 12.01
C PHE A 278 -14.73 16.36 11.29
N TRP A 279 -15.92 16.82 11.70
CA TRP A 279 -17.17 16.40 11.07
C TRP A 279 -17.31 16.88 9.63
N PHE A 280 -16.93 18.12 9.32
CA PHE A 280 -16.92 18.60 7.93
C PHE A 280 -16.02 17.75 7.04
N VAL A 281 -14.81 17.41 7.51
CA VAL A 281 -13.88 16.55 6.77
C VAL A 281 -14.46 15.15 6.59
N LEU A 282 -14.99 14.54 7.64
CA LEU A 282 -15.53 13.18 7.61
C LEU A 282 -16.75 13.07 6.70
N VAL A 283 -17.72 13.98 6.83
CA VAL A 283 -18.96 13.97 6.03
C VAL A 283 -18.66 14.17 4.55
N SER A 284 -17.81 15.16 4.22
CA SER A 284 -17.44 15.41 2.83
C SER A 284 -16.60 14.28 2.21
N PHE A 285 -15.77 13.61 2.99
CA PHE A 285 -15.06 12.40 2.55
C PHE A 285 -16.02 11.24 2.25
N PHE A 286 -17.00 10.97 3.12
CA PHE A 286 -18.00 9.94 2.84
C PHE A 286 -18.91 10.31 1.66
N LEU A 287 -19.25 11.59 1.50
CA LEU A 287 -20.00 12.07 0.34
C LEU A 287 -19.23 11.81 -0.96
N MET A 288 -17.92 12.02 -0.98
CA MET A 288 -17.07 11.68 -2.12
C MET A 288 -17.16 10.18 -2.47
N ILE A 289 -17.13 9.29 -1.47
CA ILE A 289 -17.29 7.84 -1.69
C ILE A 289 -18.68 7.53 -2.25
N ILE A 290 -19.74 8.15 -1.71
CA ILE A 290 -21.11 7.97 -2.21
C ILE A 290 -21.22 8.39 -3.67
N VAL A 291 -20.58 9.50 -4.07
CA VAL A 291 -20.53 9.93 -5.47
C VAL A 291 -19.92 8.81 -6.33
N TRP A 292 -18.76 8.26 -5.97
CA TRP A 292 -18.16 7.15 -6.72
C TRP A 292 -19.03 5.89 -6.82
N ILE A 293 -19.84 5.61 -5.79
CA ILE A 293 -20.73 4.44 -5.79
C ILE A 293 -21.93 4.66 -6.72
N VAL A 294 -22.49 5.87 -6.74
CA VAL A 294 -23.77 6.18 -7.40
C VAL A 294 -23.57 6.67 -8.84
N THR A 295 -22.45 7.33 -9.13
CA THR A 295 -22.21 7.93 -10.45
C THR A 295 -21.41 7.01 -11.36
N ASP A 296 -21.82 6.99 -12.63
CA ASP A 296 -21.05 6.41 -13.71
C ASP A 296 -19.77 7.22 -13.97
N GLN A 297 -18.63 6.54 -14.05
CA GLN A 297 -17.32 7.15 -14.22
C GLN A 297 -17.10 7.73 -15.62
N GLU A 298 -17.87 7.29 -16.62
CA GLU A 298 -17.87 7.91 -17.95
C GLU A 298 -18.48 9.31 -17.91
N LYS A 299 -19.52 9.51 -17.07
CA LYS A 299 -20.24 10.78 -16.94
C LYS A 299 -19.60 11.71 -15.93
N VAL A 300 -19.14 11.15 -14.81
CA VAL A 300 -18.48 11.88 -13.73
C VAL A 300 -17.05 11.36 -13.60
N PRO A 301 -16.05 12.09 -14.13
CA PRO A 301 -14.67 11.65 -14.06
C PRO A 301 -14.27 11.34 -12.63
N LEU A 302 -13.63 10.18 -12.43
CA LEU A 302 -13.23 9.70 -11.11
C LEU A 302 -12.40 10.72 -10.30
N LEU A 303 -11.65 11.57 -11.01
CA LEU A 303 -10.81 12.62 -10.47
C LEU A 303 -11.59 13.82 -9.91
N LEU A 304 -12.82 14.06 -10.39
CA LEU A 304 -13.58 15.27 -10.05
C LEU A 304 -13.96 15.33 -8.56
N PRO A 305 -14.53 14.28 -7.93
CA PRO A 305 -14.85 14.32 -6.50
C PRO A 305 -13.65 14.65 -5.57
N PRO A 306 -12.46 14.01 -5.71
CA PRO A 306 -11.33 14.36 -4.86
C PRO A 306 -10.76 15.74 -5.16
N MET A 307 -10.84 16.25 -6.40
CA MET A 307 -10.45 17.63 -6.72
C MET A 307 -11.30 18.65 -5.96
N LEU A 308 -12.63 18.49 -6.01
CA LEU A 308 -13.57 19.35 -5.30
C LEU A 308 -13.36 19.29 -3.79
N LEU A 309 -13.09 18.09 -3.26
CA LEU A 309 -12.85 17.87 -1.84
C LEU A 309 -11.57 18.58 -1.36
N VAL A 310 -10.48 18.49 -2.14
CA VAL A 310 -9.22 19.21 -1.82
C VAL A 310 -9.43 20.72 -1.85
N ALA A 311 -10.14 21.25 -2.84
CA ALA A 311 -10.49 22.68 -2.90
C ALA A 311 -11.32 23.11 -1.69
N PHE A 312 -12.31 22.31 -1.30
CA PHE A 312 -13.12 22.54 -0.10
C PHE A 312 -12.24 22.55 1.17
N TYR A 313 -11.36 21.56 1.35
CA TYR A 313 -10.45 21.51 2.50
C TYR A 313 -9.53 22.71 2.56
N PHE A 314 -8.99 23.16 1.42
CA PHE A 314 -8.17 24.36 1.37
C PHE A 314 -8.90 25.57 1.95
N THR A 315 -10.18 25.78 1.58
CA THR A 315 -10.98 26.88 2.16
C THR A 315 -11.32 26.68 3.64
N LEU A 316 -11.54 25.44 4.09
CA LEU A 316 -11.89 25.11 5.48
C LEU A 316 -10.72 25.36 6.45
N PHE A 317 -9.48 25.19 5.99
CA PHE A 317 -8.28 25.38 6.79
C PHE A 317 -7.64 26.78 6.67
N GLN A 318 -8.11 27.61 5.73
CA GLN A 318 -7.73 29.03 5.67
C GLN A 318 -8.48 29.91 6.68
N LYS A 319 -9.65 29.47 7.17
CA LYS A 319 -10.43 30.11 8.24
C LYS A 319 -10.13 29.50 9.61
#